data_AF-A0A7S1PYN0-F1
#
_entry.id   AF-A0A7S1PYN0-F1
#
_cell.length_a   1.000
_cell.length_b   1.000
_cell.length_c   1.000
_cell.angle_alpha   90.00
_cell.angle_beta   90.00
_cell.angle_gamma   90.00
#
_symmetry.space_group_name_H-M   'P 1'
#
loop_
_entity.id
_entity.type
_entity.pdbx_description
1 polymer ?
#
loop_
_entity_poly.entity_id
_entity_poly.type
_entity_poly.pdbx_seq_one_letter_code
_entity_poly.pdbx_strand_id
1 'polypeptide(L)'
;DGHESGAPLLLNAQPAPQPDADDATAVDAGKDHEEHTASLPAVLHATRWSIAANFLIFTATFAVYPGLLVRGDPHSAWFKVLAMLSMNVMLFVGRFAARPIIAFRGGAALAHPRRLALLAAVRAAVFVPVFALVFPNRPERAPFVYPTAALFQLSGGVLSAMMAVAIPRAPE
;
A
#
# COMPACT_ATOMS: atom_id res chain seq x y z
N ASP A 1 25.69 -65.85 13.23
CA ASP A 1 26.01 -64.78 12.27
C ASP A 1 25.04 -64.81 11.10
N GLY A 2 24.42 -63.68 10.77
CA GLY A 2 23.74 -63.48 9.49
C GLY A 2 22.21 -63.39 9.52
N HIS A 3 21.68 -62.36 10.19
CA HIS A 3 20.39 -61.74 9.86
C HIS A 3 20.46 -61.08 8.48
N GLU A 4 19.46 -61.28 7.59
CA GLU A 4 18.78 -60.28 6.73
C GLU A 4 17.43 -60.90 6.30
N SER A 5 16.28 -60.39 6.76
CA SER A 5 15.51 -59.27 6.16
C SER A 5 14.84 -59.68 4.85
N GLY A 6 13.54 -59.53 4.61
CA GLY A 6 12.47 -58.86 5.32
C GLY A 6 11.17 -59.11 4.53
N ALA A 7 10.08 -59.32 5.24
CA ALA A 7 8.78 -59.68 4.71
C ALA A 7 8.16 -58.61 3.78
N PRO A 8 7.34 -59.01 2.80
CA PRO A 8 6.65 -58.08 1.93
C PRO A 8 5.52 -57.31 2.65
N LEU A 9 5.46 -56.03 2.31
CA LEU A 9 4.36 -55.07 2.46
C LEU A 9 2.98 -55.71 2.69
N LEU A 10 2.47 -55.61 3.92
CA LEU A 10 1.04 -55.65 4.18
C LEU A 10 0.52 -54.21 4.26
N LEU A 11 -0.14 -53.86 3.16
CA LEU A 11 -1.00 -52.70 2.96
C LEU A 11 -1.93 -52.56 4.19
N ASN A 12 -1.73 -51.53 4.99
CA ASN A 12 -2.71 -51.17 6.02
C ASN A 12 -4.04 -50.86 5.32
N ALA A 13 -4.98 -51.79 5.42
CA ALA A 13 -6.37 -51.55 5.09
C ALA A 13 -6.85 -50.39 5.98
N GLN A 14 -7.07 -49.24 5.35
CA GLN A 14 -7.74 -48.10 5.96
C GLN A 14 -9.14 -48.57 6.40
N PRO A 15 -9.51 -48.45 7.69
CA PRO A 15 -10.89 -48.71 8.08
C PRO A 15 -11.79 -47.66 7.41
N ALA A 16 -12.85 -48.11 6.76
CA ALA A 16 -13.90 -47.22 6.28
C ALA A 16 -14.52 -46.46 7.48
N PRO A 17 -14.88 -45.18 7.35
CA PRO A 17 -15.55 -44.45 8.42
C PRO A 17 -16.93 -45.08 8.67
N GLN A 18 -17.16 -45.59 9.88
CA GLN A 18 -18.51 -45.93 10.35
C GLN A 18 -19.25 -44.63 10.69
N PRO A 19 -20.43 -44.37 10.10
CA PRO A 19 -21.29 -43.27 10.52
C PRO A 19 -22.31 -43.82 11.50
N ASP A 20 -22.16 -43.55 12.79
CA ASP A 20 -23.25 -43.78 13.75
C ASP A 20 -23.43 -42.59 14.67
N ALA A 21 -24.53 -41.88 14.40
CA ALA A 21 -25.50 -41.34 15.34
C ALA A 21 -24.94 -40.71 16.63
N ASP A 22 -24.67 -39.40 16.55
CA ASP A 22 -25.05 -38.45 17.61
C ASP A 22 -25.41 -37.11 16.96
N ASP A 23 -26.51 -37.18 16.21
CA ASP A 23 -27.22 -36.09 15.53
C ASP A 23 -28.07 -35.29 16.54
N ALA A 24 -27.45 -34.87 17.65
CA ALA A 24 -28.14 -34.19 18.75
C ALA A 24 -27.35 -33.01 19.36
N THR A 25 -26.33 -32.49 18.66
CA THR A 25 -25.65 -31.23 19.04
C THR A 25 -25.58 -30.19 17.92
N ALA A 26 -26.19 -30.47 16.76
CA ALA A 26 -26.18 -29.58 15.59
C ALA A 26 -27.31 -28.52 15.57
N VAL A 27 -27.89 -28.15 16.73
CA VAL A 27 -29.02 -27.19 16.80
C VAL A 27 -28.71 -25.90 17.57
N ASP A 28 -27.50 -25.70 18.10
CA ASP A 28 -27.13 -24.43 18.75
C ASP A 28 -25.80 -23.81 18.29
N ALA A 29 -25.21 -24.31 17.20
CA ALA A 29 -24.07 -23.68 16.53
C ALA A 29 -24.49 -22.65 15.45
N GLY A 30 -25.78 -22.26 15.43
CA GLY A 30 -26.38 -21.43 14.39
C GLY A 30 -26.76 -20.01 14.82
N LYS A 31 -26.37 -19.55 16.02
CA LYS A 31 -26.84 -18.26 16.58
C LYS A 31 -25.81 -17.19 16.90
N ASP A 32 -24.52 -17.43 16.62
CA ASP A 32 -23.48 -16.40 16.84
C ASP A 32 -22.70 -16.01 15.58
N HIS A 33 -23.12 -16.49 14.40
CA HIS A 33 -22.75 -15.85 13.13
C HIS A 33 -23.65 -14.64 12.89
N GLU A 34 -23.71 -13.72 13.86
CA GLU A 34 -23.85 -12.33 13.49
C GLU A 34 -22.67 -12.03 12.57
N GLU A 35 -22.96 -11.94 11.27
CA GLU A 35 -22.22 -11.08 10.38
C GLU A 35 -22.07 -9.74 11.12
N HIS A 36 -20.97 -9.58 11.85
CA HIS A 36 -20.49 -8.30 12.32
C HIS A 36 -20.14 -7.51 11.05
N THR A 37 -21.19 -7.00 10.41
CA THR A 37 -21.15 -5.96 9.41
C THR A 37 -20.48 -4.80 10.11
N ALA A 38 -19.16 -4.69 9.91
CA ALA A 38 -18.36 -3.64 10.51
C ALA A 38 -19.05 -2.31 10.24
N SER A 39 -19.53 -1.67 11.31
CA SER A 39 -20.31 -0.45 11.15
C SER A 39 -19.46 0.59 10.40
N LEU A 40 -20.07 1.33 9.46
CA LEU A 40 -19.37 2.35 8.67
C LEU A 40 -18.50 3.29 9.55
N PRO A 41 -18.96 3.75 10.73
CA PRO A 41 -18.13 4.56 11.63
C PRO A 41 -16.88 3.84 12.14
N ALA A 42 -16.97 2.54 12.46
CA ALA A 42 -15.83 1.75 12.92
C ALA A 42 -14.77 1.59 11.82
N VAL A 43 -15.21 1.34 10.58
CA VAL A 43 -14.32 1.27 9.40
C VAL A 43 -13.62 2.61 9.16
N LEU A 44 -14.35 3.72 9.22
CA LEU A 44 -13.79 5.06 9.07
C LEU A 44 -12.78 5.39 10.17
N HIS A 45 -13.07 5.02 11.42
CA HIS A 45 -12.14 5.22 12.53
C HIS A 45 -10.86 4.38 12.39
N ALA A 46 -10.99 3.13 11.95
CA ALA A 46 -9.85 2.23 11.73
C ALA A 46 -8.98 2.65 10.53
N THR A 47 -9.59 3.26 9.50
CA THR A 47 -8.90 3.67 8.26
C THR A 47 -8.50 5.15 8.22
N ARG A 48 -8.85 5.95 9.24
CA ARG A 48 -8.63 7.41 9.27
C ARG A 48 -7.22 7.85 8.88
N TRP A 49 -6.21 7.11 9.30
CA TRP A 49 -4.80 7.43 9.01
C TRP A 49 -4.43 7.12 7.55
N SER A 50 -4.95 6.04 6.98
CA SER A 50 -4.77 5.72 5.56
C SER A 50 -5.50 6.71 4.67
N ILE A 51 -6.69 7.16 5.08
CA ILE A 51 -7.44 8.23 4.40
C ILE A 51 -6.65 9.54 4.47
N ALA A 52 -6.22 9.96 5.67
CA ALA A 52 -5.45 11.19 5.85
C ALA A 52 -4.13 11.17 5.07
N ALA A 53 -3.41 10.04 5.06
CA ALA A 53 -2.16 9.90 4.32
C ALA A 53 -2.38 10.02 2.81
N ASN A 54 -3.36 9.29 2.26
CA ASN A 54 -3.68 9.39 0.82
C ASN A 54 -4.16 10.80 0.47
N PHE A 55 -5.00 11.40 1.30
CA PHE A 55 -5.43 12.79 1.13
C PHE A 55 -4.23 13.74 1.05
N LEU A 56 -3.27 13.62 1.97
CA LEU A 56 -2.02 14.41 1.94
C LEU A 56 -1.18 14.14 0.69
N ILE A 57 -1.03 12.87 0.29
CA ILE A 57 -0.26 12.48 -0.90
C ILE A 57 -0.87 13.12 -2.15
N PHE A 58 -2.18 12.97 -2.34
CA PHE A 58 -2.90 13.53 -3.49
C PHE A 58 -2.93 15.05 -3.45
N THR A 59 -3.18 15.67 -2.30
CA THR A 59 -3.18 17.14 -2.16
C THR A 59 -1.81 17.71 -2.52
N ALA A 60 -0.72 17.13 -2.00
CA ALA A 60 0.63 17.55 -2.38
C ALA A 60 0.87 17.34 -3.88
N THR A 61 0.43 16.21 -4.44
CA THR A 61 0.58 15.93 -5.87
C THR A 61 -0.18 16.93 -6.73
N PHE A 62 -1.42 17.29 -6.38
CA PHE A 62 -2.20 18.32 -7.09
C PHE A 62 -1.61 19.73 -6.96
N ALA A 63 -1.07 20.07 -5.79
CA ALA A 63 -0.37 21.34 -5.58
C ALA A 63 0.86 21.46 -6.48
N VAL A 64 1.66 20.38 -6.57
CA VAL A 64 2.84 20.33 -7.42
C VAL A 64 2.47 20.24 -8.91
N TYR A 65 1.49 19.40 -9.26
CA TYR A 65 1.06 19.13 -10.63
C TYR A 65 -0.48 18.96 -10.73
N PRO A 66 -1.19 19.71 -11.61
CA PRO A 66 -0.65 20.67 -12.56
C PRO A 66 -0.24 22.02 -11.93
N GLY A 67 -0.55 22.28 -10.65
CA GLY A 67 -0.46 23.61 -10.04
C GLY A 67 0.85 24.37 -10.29
N LEU A 68 1.93 23.96 -9.63
CA LEU A 68 3.22 24.67 -9.66
C LEU A 68 4.02 24.38 -10.96
N LEU A 69 3.98 23.14 -11.46
CA LEU A 69 4.72 22.72 -12.65
C LEU A 69 4.21 23.36 -13.95
N VAL A 70 2.90 23.60 -14.09
CA VAL A 70 2.35 24.22 -15.31
C VAL A 70 2.56 25.75 -15.31
N ARG A 71 2.63 26.36 -14.12
CA ARG A 71 2.84 27.81 -13.96
C ARG A 71 4.32 28.22 -14.04
N GLY A 72 5.23 27.35 -13.64
CA GLY A 72 6.63 27.73 -13.43
C GLY A 72 7.50 27.85 -14.68
N ASP A 73 7.02 27.45 -15.86
CA ASP A 73 7.85 27.49 -17.07
C ASP A 73 7.03 27.66 -18.39
N PRO A 74 7.34 28.68 -19.22
CA PRO A 74 6.77 28.83 -20.57
C PRO A 74 7.37 27.86 -21.60
N HIS A 75 8.38 27.06 -21.24
CA HIS A 75 8.97 26.10 -22.17
C HIS A 75 7.91 25.10 -22.68
N SER A 76 8.02 24.85 -23.99
CA SER A 76 7.02 24.25 -24.90
C SER A 76 6.06 23.23 -24.30
N ALA A 77 4.85 23.10 -24.88
CA ALA A 77 3.87 22.10 -24.48
C ALA A 77 4.48 20.67 -24.31
N TRP A 78 5.51 20.34 -25.09
CA TRP A 78 6.28 19.11 -24.97
C TRP A 78 6.99 18.92 -23.63
N PHE A 79 7.54 19.97 -23.03
CA PHE A 79 8.14 19.92 -21.69
C PHE A 79 7.10 19.48 -20.65
N LYS A 80 5.90 20.07 -20.70
CA LYS A 80 4.79 19.74 -19.77
C LYS A 80 4.33 18.30 -19.95
N VAL A 81 4.27 17.81 -21.19
CA VAL A 81 3.94 16.42 -21.51
C VAL A 81 5.00 15.45 -20.98
N LEU A 82 6.28 15.74 -21.20
CA LEU A 82 7.39 14.89 -20.72
C LEU A 82 7.47 14.87 -19.19
N ALA A 83 7.26 16.01 -18.53
CA ALA A 83 7.16 16.09 -17.08
C ALA A 83 5.96 15.26 -16.57
N MET A 84 4.78 15.37 -17.20
CA MET A 84 3.60 14.57 -16.84
C MET A 84 3.86 13.07 -17.03
N LEU A 85 4.45 12.67 -18.15
CA LEU A 85 4.76 11.28 -18.45
C LEU A 85 5.74 10.71 -17.43
N SER A 86 6.87 11.38 -17.19
CA SER A 86 7.88 10.95 -16.22
C SER A 86 7.30 10.84 -14.80
N MET A 87 6.47 11.80 -14.38
CA MET A 87 5.77 11.75 -13.10
C MET A 87 4.85 10.55 -12.97
N ASN A 88 4.07 10.22 -14.01
CA ASN A 88 3.17 9.06 -13.99
C ASN A 88 3.93 7.73 -14.02
N VAL A 89 4.99 7.64 -14.84
CA VAL A 89 5.87 6.45 -14.88
C VAL A 89 6.48 6.22 -13.49
N MET A 90 7.00 7.27 -12.84
CA MET A 90 7.60 7.13 -11.51
C MET A 90 6.59 6.82 -10.42
N LEU A 91 5.36 7.35 -10.52
CA LEU A 91 4.27 6.95 -9.64
C LEU A 91 3.97 5.45 -9.77
N PHE A 92 3.89 4.95 -11.01
CA PHE A 92 3.67 3.53 -11.30
C PHE A 92 4.83 2.68 -10.75
N VAL A 93 6.07 3.04 -11.07
CA VAL A 93 7.28 2.38 -10.53
C VAL A 93 7.25 2.35 -9.00
N GLY A 94 6.85 3.44 -8.35
CA GLY A 94 6.75 3.50 -6.89
C GLY A 94 5.75 2.50 -6.32
N ARG A 95 4.60 2.32 -6.97
CA ARG A 95 3.60 1.32 -6.57
C ARG A 95 4.14 -0.11 -6.69
N PHE A 96 4.91 -0.40 -7.75
CA PHE A 96 5.56 -1.70 -7.91
C PHE A 96 6.70 -1.92 -6.91
N ALA A 97 7.48 -0.87 -6.62
CA ALA A 97 8.56 -0.90 -5.63
C ALA A 97 8.04 -1.12 -4.20
N ALA A 98 6.78 -0.75 -3.91
CA ALA A 98 6.15 -1.07 -2.63
C ALA A 98 5.92 -2.59 -2.44
N ARG A 99 5.72 -3.36 -3.51
CA ARG A 99 5.45 -4.81 -3.42
C ARG A 99 6.54 -5.59 -2.67
N PRO A 100 7.84 -5.49 -3.00
CA PRO A 100 8.87 -6.17 -2.23
C PRO A 100 8.96 -5.64 -0.79
N ILE A 101 8.74 -4.34 -0.55
CA ILE A 101 8.73 -3.77 0.81
C ILE A 101 7.61 -4.42 1.64
N ILE A 102 6.42 -4.58 1.05
CA ILE A 102 5.28 -5.27 1.66
C ILE A 102 5.58 -6.76 1.86
N ALA A 103 6.20 -7.43 0.89
CA ALA A 103 6.50 -8.86 0.99
C ALA A 103 7.55 -9.18 2.06
N PHE A 104 8.62 -8.38 2.17
CA PHE A 104 9.74 -8.65 3.09
C PHE A 104 9.60 -7.99 4.47
N ARG A 105 8.84 -6.90 4.58
CA ARG A 105 8.69 -6.11 5.83
C ARG A 105 7.24 -5.88 6.25
N GLY A 106 6.29 -6.55 5.58
CA GLY A 106 4.85 -6.27 5.62
C GLY A 106 4.23 -6.25 7.01
N GLY A 107 4.61 -7.16 7.90
CA GLY A 107 4.02 -7.22 9.24
C GLY A 107 4.31 -5.97 10.09
N ALA A 108 5.53 -5.42 10.02
CA ALA A 108 5.98 -4.35 10.92
C ALA A 108 5.72 -2.93 10.36
N ALA A 109 5.86 -2.74 9.04
CA ALA A 109 5.65 -1.44 8.42
C ALA A 109 4.15 -1.11 8.23
N LEU A 110 3.31 -2.13 7.97
CA LEU A 110 1.87 -1.96 7.79
C LEU A 110 1.09 -1.93 9.11
N ALA A 111 1.72 -2.34 10.23
CA ALA A 111 1.15 -2.28 11.58
C ALA A 111 0.90 -0.85 12.10
N HIS A 112 1.50 0.17 11.48
CA HIS A 112 1.49 1.53 11.98
C HIS A 112 1.08 2.55 10.92
N PRO A 113 -0.20 2.60 10.54
CA PRO A 113 -0.66 3.52 9.50
C PRO A 113 -0.40 5.00 9.85
N ARG A 114 -0.35 5.33 11.14
CA ARG A 114 0.06 6.66 11.64
C ARG A 114 1.49 7.04 11.23
N ARG A 115 2.45 6.11 11.22
CA ARG A 115 3.84 6.39 10.81
C ARG A 115 3.91 6.67 9.31
N LEU A 116 3.16 5.93 8.51
CA LEU A 116 3.09 6.16 7.06
C LEU A 116 2.38 7.49 6.73
N ALA A 117 1.35 7.87 7.50
CA ALA A 117 0.76 9.21 7.41
C ALA A 117 1.75 10.33 7.76
N LEU A 118 2.60 10.13 8.77
CA LEU A 118 3.68 11.07 9.10
C LEU A 118 4.67 11.19 7.94
N LEU A 119 5.07 10.09 7.31
CA LEU A 119 5.94 10.11 6.13
C LEU A 119 5.30 10.85 4.95
N ALA A 120 3.99 10.69 4.74
CA ALA A 120 3.24 11.46 3.75
C ALA A 120 3.26 12.97 4.05
N ALA A 121 3.10 13.35 5.32
CA ALA A 121 3.19 14.74 5.75
C ALA A 121 4.61 15.32 5.54
N VAL A 122 5.66 14.57 5.92
CA VAL A 122 7.06 14.97 5.70
C VAL A 122 7.36 15.12 4.20
N ARG A 123 6.90 14.19 3.37
CA ARG A 123 6.99 14.31 1.91
C ARG A 123 6.36 15.62 1.43
N ALA A 124 5.15 15.94 1.87
CA ALA A 124 4.49 17.20 1.50
C ALA A 124 5.29 18.42 1.95
N ALA A 125 5.76 18.43 3.20
CA ALA A 125 6.54 19.54 3.78
C ALA A 125 7.90 19.76 3.12
N VAL A 126 8.52 18.72 2.55
CA VAL A 126 9.79 18.84 1.83
C VAL A 126 9.57 19.24 0.38
N PHE A 127 8.76 18.47 -0.35
CA PHE A 127 8.67 18.65 -1.81
C PHE A 127 7.83 19.85 -2.20
N VAL A 128 6.71 20.14 -1.54
CA VAL A 128 5.84 21.26 -1.94
C VAL A 128 6.60 22.60 -1.88
N PRO A 129 7.34 22.95 -0.82
CA PRO A 129 8.15 24.17 -0.80
C PRO A 129 9.29 24.17 -1.81
N VAL A 130 9.95 23.02 -2.03
CA VAL A 130 10.96 22.89 -3.10
C VAL A 130 10.33 23.25 -4.45
N PHE A 131 9.16 22.70 -4.75
CA PHE A 131 8.47 23.02 -6.00
C PHE A 131 8.00 24.48 -6.09
N ALA A 132 7.57 25.06 -4.97
CA ALA A 132 7.04 26.42 -4.92
C ALA A 132 8.15 27.49 -5.01
N LEU A 133 9.31 27.25 -4.41
CA LEU A 133 10.38 28.25 -4.29
C LEU A 133 11.46 28.12 -5.37
N VAL A 134 11.74 26.91 -5.86
CA VAL A 134 12.91 26.64 -6.69
C VAL A 134 12.62 26.82 -8.18
N PHE A 135 11.44 26.43 -8.64
CA PHE A 135 11.15 26.28 -10.07
C PHE A 135 10.46 27.46 -10.76
N PRO A 136 9.52 28.21 -10.13
CA PRO A 136 8.79 29.25 -10.86
C PRO A 136 9.64 30.43 -11.35
N ASN A 137 10.83 30.62 -10.80
CA ASN A 137 11.62 31.85 -10.99
C ASN A 137 13.00 31.62 -11.60
N ARG A 138 13.38 30.36 -11.93
CA ARG A 138 14.76 30.02 -12.33
C ARG A 138 14.82 28.98 -13.45
N PRO A 139 14.73 29.39 -14.73
CA PRO A 139 14.78 28.48 -15.87
C PRO A 139 16.11 27.70 -15.94
N GLU A 140 17.21 28.22 -15.40
CA GLU A 140 18.48 27.48 -15.32
C GLU A 140 18.39 26.19 -14.48
N ARG A 141 17.33 26.02 -13.69
CA ARG A 141 17.11 24.85 -12.83
C ARG A 141 16.26 23.75 -13.46
N ALA A 142 15.85 23.90 -14.73
CA ALA A 142 15.10 22.88 -15.47
C ALA A 142 15.68 21.44 -15.36
N PRO A 143 17.02 21.22 -15.37
CA PRO A 143 17.58 19.88 -15.19
C PRO A 143 17.28 19.24 -13.83
N PHE A 144 17.05 20.05 -12.78
CA PHE A 144 16.72 19.57 -11.44
C PHE A 144 15.22 19.31 -11.25
N VAL A 145 14.36 19.83 -12.12
CA VAL A 145 12.91 19.62 -12.08
C VAL A 145 12.57 18.15 -12.23
N TYR A 146 13.11 17.51 -13.27
CA TYR A 146 12.82 16.11 -13.60
C TYR A 146 13.20 15.12 -12.50
N PRO A 147 14.43 15.09 -11.96
CA PRO A 147 14.78 14.17 -10.89
C PRO A 147 13.99 14.45 -9.61
N THR A 148 13.70 15.72 -9.30
CA THR A 148 12.90 16.09 -8.12
C THR A 148 11.45 15.63 -8.28
N ALA A 149 10.87 15.79 -9.48
CA ALA A 149 9.51 15.34 -9.80
C ALA A 149 9.40 13.81 -9.83
N ALA A 150 10.43 13.14 -10.33
CA ALA A 150 10.55 11.70 -10.29
C ALA A 150 10.59 11.18 -8.84
N LEU A 151 11.46 11.73 -7.99
CA LEU A 151 11.55 11.35 -6.56
C LEU A 151 10.25 11.64 -5.80
N PHE A 152 9.63 12.79 -6.08
CA PHE A 152 8.35 13.17 -5.49
C PHE A 152 7.23 12.18 -5.83
N GLN A 153 7.15 11.72 -7.07
CA GLN A 153 6.11 10.78 -7.49
C GLN A 153 6.44 9.34 -7.13
N LEU A 154 7.71 8.95 -7.18
CA LEU A 154 8.16 7.65 -6.70
C LEU A 154 7.79 7.45 -5.23
N SER A 155 8.14 8.42 -4.37
CA SER A 155 7.81 8.37 -2.94
C SER A 155 6.30 8.39 -2.69
N GLY A 156 5.54 9.18 -3.47
CA GLY A 156 4.07 9.17 -3.42
C GLY A 156 3.46 7.83 -3.79
N GLY A 157 4.00 7.19 -4.84
CA GLY A 157 3.56 5.88 -5.32
C GLY A 157 3.81 4.77 -4.30
N VAL A 158 5.00 4.77 -3.69
CA VAL A 158 5.36 3.81 -2.63
C VAL A 158 4.43 3.97 -1.43
N LEU A 159 4.31 5.19 -0.89
CA LEU A 159 3.50 5.45 0.29
C LEU A 159 2.02 5.18 0.06
N SER A 160 1.47 5.57 -1.09
CA SER A 160 0.07 5.32 -1.44
C SER A 160 -0.22 3.82 -1.54
N ALA A 161 0.67 3.04 -2.18
CA ALA A 161 0.53 1.59 -2.23
C ALA A 161 0.63 0.93 -0.85
N MET A 162 1.57 1.36 -0.02
CA MET A 162 1.68 0.87 1.37
C MET A 162 0.43 1.21 2.19
N MET A 163 -0.17 2.39 2.00
CA MET A 163 -1.40 2.79 2.69
C MET A 163 -2.64 2.07 2.20
N ALA A 164 -2.69 1.69 0.92
CA ALA A 164 -3.79 0.90 0.38
C ALA A 164 -3.81 -0.54 0.92
N VAL A 165 -2.65 -1.08 1.29
CA VAL A 165 -2.49 -2.44 1.82
C VAL A 165 -2.42 -2.46 3.36
N ALA A 166 -2.32 -1.30 4.01
CA ALA A 166 -2.32 -1.23 5.47
C ALA A 166 -3.65 -1.73 6.03
N ILE A 167 -3.61 -2.88 6.72
CA ILE A 167 -4.79 -3.52 7.31
C ILE A 167 -5.34 -2.61 8.41
N PRO A 168 -6.62 -2.18 8.34
CA PRO A 168 -7.26 -1.50 9.45
C PRO A 168 -7.30 -2.45 10.64
N ARG A 169 -6.53 -2.15 11.68
CA ARG A 169 -6.63 -2.86 12.95
C ARG A 169 -7.90 -2.40 13.65
N ALA A 170 -8.68 -3.34 14.15
CA ALA A 170 -9.80 -3.03 15.02
C ALA A 170 -9.30 -2.18 16.21
N PRO A 171 -10.04 -1.15 16.63
CA PRO A 171 -9.68 -0.38 17.81
C PRO A 171 -9.63 -1.30 19.04
N GLU A 172 -8.52 -1.23 19.79
CA GLU A 172 -8.42 -1.78 21.15
C GLU A 172 -9.31 -1.00 22.12
#